data_AF-A0A7W2RTY5-F1
#
_entry.id   AF-A0A7W2RTY5-F1
#
_cell.length_a   1.000
_cell.length_b   1.000
_cell.length_c   1.000
_cell.angle_alpha   90.00
_cell.angle_beta   90.00
_cell.angle_gamma   90.00
#
_symmetry.space_group_name_H-M   'P 1'
#
loop_
_entity.id
_entity.type
_entity.pdbx_description
1 polymer ?
#
loop_
_entity_poly.entity_id
_entity_poly.type
_entity_poly.pdbx_seq_one_letter_code
_entity_poly.pdbx_strand_id
1 'polypeptide(L)'
;MKESDWKVFKEIKDKAIEKYCTFALKESQEVISDKKSNVHNRYLLLYKLLQNSDKKMALLFDGHSRSKALIQLIAIRSEGLADETLLSKLSDEVREKTDPENHGW
;
A
#
# COMPACT_ATOMS: atom_id res chain seq x y z
N MET A 1 8.91 14.08 -11.99
CA MET A 1 9.77 13.50 -10.93
C MET A 1 11.18 13.35 -11.48
N LYS A 2 12.19 13.89 -10.77
CA LYS A 2 13.60 13.77 -11.16
C LYS A 2 14.13 12.37 -10.82
N GLU A 3 15.33 12.02 -11.31
CA GLU A 3 15.88 10.66 -11.14
C GLU A 3 16.17 10.29 -9.67
N SER A 4 16.60 11.25 -8.86
CA SER A 4 16.82 11.04 -7.42
C SER A 4 15.51 10.64 -6.71
N ASP A 5 14.44 11.40 -6.93
CA ASP A 5 13.12 11.14 -6.35
C ASP A 5 12.55 9.81 -6.86
N TRP A 6 12.80 9.47 -8.12
CA TRP A 6 12.35 8.19 -8.70
C TRP A 6 12.99 6.98 -8.03
N LYS A 7 14.28 7.05 -7.68
CA LYS A 7 14.96 5.99 -6.93
C LYS A 7 14.37 5.82 -5.53
N VAL A 8 14.18 6.93 -4.81
CA VAL A 8 13.57 6.92 -3.47
C VAL A 8 12.12 6.42 -3.52
N PHE A 9 11.33 6.83 -4.52
CA PHE A 9 9.96 6.35 -4.70
C PHE A 9 9.89 4.83 -4.88
N LYS A 10 10.79 4.23 -5.66
CA LYS A 10 10.83 2.77 -5.81
C LYS A 10 11.09 2.07 -4.48
N GLU A 11 12.02 2.57 -3.67
CA GLU A 11 12.28 2.03 -2.33
C GLU A 11 11.06 2.17 -1.41
N ILE A 12 10.37 3.32 -1.44
CA ILE A 12 9.11 3.52 -0.70
C ILE A 12 8.07 2.49 -1.14
N LYS A 13 7.90 2.31 -2.47
CA LYS A 13 6.93 1.38 -3.04
C LYS A 13 7.20 -0.05 -2.61
N ASP A 14 8.46 -0.51 -2.69
CA ASP A 14 8.83 -1.87 -2.33
C ASP A 14 8.54 -2.14 -0.84
N LYS A 15 8.89 -1.20 0.05
CA LYS A 15 8.56 -1.30 1.49
C LYS A 15 7.06 -1.21 1.77
N ALA A 16 6.33 -0.39 1.03
CA ALA A 16 4.89 -0.26 1.18
C ALA A 16 4.18 -1.58 0.79
N ILE A 17 4.63 -2.25 -0.26
CA ILE A 17 4.15 -3.58 -0.65
C ILE A 17 4.43 -4.59 0.47
N GLU A 18 5.65 -4.63 1.01
CA GLU A 18 5.99 -5.54 2.12
C GLU A 18 5.12 -5.29 3.36
N LYS A 19 4.94 -4.02 3.75
CA LYS A 19 4.09 -3.63 4.88
C LYS A 19 2.63 -4.03 4.65
N TYR A 20 2.10 -3.78 3.46
CA TYR A 20 0.73 -4.14 3.08
C TYR A 20 0.52 -5.66 3.11
N CYS A 21 1.40 -6.42 2.48
CA CYS A 21 1.36 -7.88 2.48
C CYS A 21 1.45 -8.44 3.91
N THR A 22 2.31 -7.87 4.75
CA THR A 22 2.42 -8.25 6.17
C THR A 22 1.10 -8.08 6.90
N PHE A 23 0.39 -6.96 6.71
CA PHE A 23 -0.92 -6.75 7.31
C PHE A 23 -1.98 -7.72 6.76
N ALA A 24 -2.07 -7.90 5.45
CA ALA A 24 -3.02 -8.83 4.83
C ALA A 24 -2.81 -10.28 5.32
N LEU A 25 -1.56 -10.71 5.49
CA LEU A 25 -1.24 -12.03 6.04
C LEU A 25 -1.62 -12.14 7.52
N LYS A 26 -1.42 -11.09 8.32
CA LYS A 26 -1.84 -11.06 9.71
C LYS A 26 -3.36 -11.19 9.85
N GLU A 27 -4.13 -10.40 9.09
CA GLU A 27 -5.59 -10.48 9.10
C GLU A 27 -6.08 -11.86 8.62
N SER A 28 -5.42 -12.43 7.61
CA SER A 28 -5.69 -13.80 7.16
C SER A 28 -5.49 -14.81 8.28
N GLN A 29 -4.42 -14.67 9.07
CA GLN A 29 -4.13 -15.55 10.21
C GLN A 29 -5.19 -15.43 11.32
N GLU A 30 -5.72 -14.23 11.56
CA GLU A 30 -6.83 -14.01 12.50
C GLU A 30 -8.09 -14.78 12.05
N VAL A 31 -8.45 -14.69 10.77
CA VAL A 31 -9.58 -15.46 10.20
C VAL A 31 -9.34 -16.97 10.28
N ILE A 32 -8.15 -17.43 9.94
CA ILE A 32 -7.79 -18.86 9.97
C ILE A 32 -7.87 -19.41 11.39
N SER A 33 -7.41 -18.64 12.39
CA SER A 33 -7.30 -19.08 13.78
C SER A 33 -8.59 -18.96 14.60
N ASP A 34 -9.64 -18.34 14.07
CA ASP A 34 -10.94 -18.20 14.77
C ASP A 34 -11.70 -19.53 14.91
N LYS A 35 -11.34 -20.30 15.95
CA LYS A 35 -11.98 -21.59 16.26
C LYS A 35 -13.45 -21.47 16.68
N LYS A 36 -13.98 -20.25 16.91
CA LYS A 36 -15.40 -20.05 17.24
C LYS A 36 -16.28 -20.12 15.98
N SER A 37 -15.71 -19.84 14.81
CA SER A 37 -16.42 -19.89 13.53
C SER A 37 -16.31 -21.26 12.85
N ASN A 38 -17.39 -21.66 12.17
CA ASN A 38 -17.43 -22.87 11.35
C ASN A 38 -16.30 -22.83 10.28
N VAL A 39 -15.66 -23.98 10.04
CA VAL A 39 -14.54 -24.12 9.08
C VAL A 39 -14.90 -23.58 7.68
N HIS A 40 -16.09 -23.88 7.17
CA HIS A 40 -16.53 -23.42 5.85
C HIS A 40 -16.70 -21.89 5.82
N ASN A 41 -17.22 -21.29 6.90
CA ASN A 41 -17.36 -19.83 6.98
C ASN A 41 -16.00 -19.13 7.03
N ARG A 42 -15.03 -19.69 7.77
CA ARG A 42 -13.65 -19.18 7.77
C ARG A 42 -13.02 -19.25 6.38
N TYR A 43 -13.22 -20.35 5.67
CA TYR A 43 -12.73 -20.49 4.30
C TYR A 43 -13.31 -19.41 3.37
N LEU A 44 -14.63 -19.22 3.38
CA LEU A 44 -15.28 -18.20 2.56
C LEU A 44 -14.87 -16.77 2.93
N LEU A 45 -14.70 -16.49 4.23
CA LEU A 45 -14.24 -15.19 4.70
C LEU A 45 -12.81 -14.90 4.27
N LEU A 46 -11.90 -15.88 4.42
CA LEU A 46 -10.52 -15.77 3.96
C LEU A 46 -10.47 -15.51 2.45
N TYR A 47 -11.26 -16.23 1.66
CA TYR A 47 -11.32 -16.03 0.21
C TYR A 47 -11.70 -14.59 -0.15
N LYS A 48 -12.77 -14.05 0.47
CA LYS A 48 -13.19 -12.66 0.25
C LYS A 48 -12.14 -11.65 0.71
N LEU A 49 -11.48 -11.91 1.84
CA LEU A 49 -10.41 -11.06 2.34
C LEU A 49 -9.27 -10.98 1.33
N LEU A 50 -8.77 -12.11 0.85
CA LEU A 50 -7.69 -12.15 -0.15
C LEU A 50 -8.08 -11.44 -1.44
N GLN A 51 -9.31 -11.63 -1.92
CA GLN A 51 -9.80 -10.93 -3.12
C GLN A 51 -9.85 -9.41 -2.95
N ASN A 52 -10.28 -8.93 -1.79
CA ASN A 52 -10.33 -7.49 -1.50
C ASN A 52 -8.92 -6.92 -1.34
N SER A 53 -8.04 -7.64 -0.65
CA SER A 53 -6.65 -7.25 -0.46
C SER A 53 -5.92 -7.16 -1.79
N ASP A 54 -6.13 -8.11 -2.70
CA ASP A 54 -5.54 -8.12 -4.04
C ASP A 54 -6.04 -6.94 -4.90
N LYS A 55 -7.35 -6.67 -4.91
CA LYS A 55 -7.92 -5.51 -5.61
C LYS A 55 -7.34 -4.19 -5.11
N LYS A 56 -7.18 -4.04 -3.79
CA LYS A 56 -6.60 -2.83 -3.20
C LYS A 56 -5.10 -2.75 -3.48
N MET A 57 -4.38 -3.88 -3.45
CA MET A 57 -2.96 -3.93 -3.84
C MET A 57 -2.76 -3.48 -5.29
N ALA A 58 -3.61 -3.96 -6.22
CA ALA A 58 -3.60 -3.52 -7.61
C ALA A 58 -3.86 -2.01 -7.73
N LEU A 59 -4.86 -1.47 -7.01
CA LEU A 59 -5.15 -0.03 -7.00
C LEU A 59 -3.94 0.80 -6.55
N LEU A 60 -3.25 0.37 -5.48
CA LEU A 60 -2.14 1.10 -4.88
C LEU A 60 -0.85 0.99 -5.69
N PHE A 61 -0.58 -0.18 -6.30
CA PHE A 61 0.76 -0.50 -6.79
C PHE A 61 0.83 -0.83 -8.29
N ASP A 62 -0.28 -1.02 -9.00
CA ASP A 62 -0.21 -1.41 -10.41
C ASP A 62 0.26 -0.29 -11.34
N GLY A 63 1.18 -0.66 -12.22
CA GLY A 63 1.82 0.24 -13.17
C GLY A 63 3.20 0.69 -12.73
N HIS A 64 4.03 0.97 -13.73
CA HIS A 64 5.44 1.32 -13.56
C HIS A 64 5.80 2.47 -14.49
N SER A 65 5.33 3.67 -14.17
CA SER A 65 5.70 4.90 -14.90
C SER A 65 5.88 6.08 -13.95
N ARG A 66 6.70 7.05 -14.34
CA ARG A 66 6.89 8.29 -13.57
C ARG A 66 5.61 9.13 -13.46
N SER A 67 4.72 9.05 -14.44
CA SER A 67 3.41 9.72 -14.39
C SER A 67 2.49 9.09 -13.35
N LYS A 68 2.53 7.76 -13.19
CA LYS A 68 1.79 7.04 -12.15
C LYS A 68 2.43 7.13 -10.77
N ALA A 69 3.73 7.42 -10.70
CA ALA A 69 4.47 7.48 -9.44
C ALA A 69 3.88 8.48 -8.43
N LEU A 70 3.43 9.66 -8.90
CA LEU A 70 2.86 10.68 -8.01
C LEU A 70 1.53 10.22 -7.42
N ILE A 71 0.63 9.68 -8.24
CA ILE A 71 -0.67 9.19 -7.76
C ILE A 71 -0.52 7.96 -6.86
N GLN A 72 0.43 7.07 -7.18
CA GLN A 72 0.77 5.94 -6.31
C GLN A 72 1.36 6.42 -4.97
N LEU A 73 2.21 7.44 -4.99
CA LEU A 73 2.78 7.98 -3.75
C LEU A 73 1.72 8.67 -2.89
N ILE A 74 0.76 9.39 -3.49
CA ILE A 74 -0.43 9.90 -2.77
C ILE A 74 -1.15 8.74 -2.10
N ALA A 75 -1.53 7.72 -2.87
CA ALA A 75 -2.27 6.57 -2.35
C ALA A 75 -1.53 5.84 -1.22
N ILE A 76 -0.22 5.58 -1.39
CA ILE A 76 0.64 4.95 -0.38
C ILE A 76 0.67 5.79 0.90
N ARG A 77 0.77 7.12 0.80
CA ARG A 77 0.78 8.02 1.95
C ARG A 77 -0.58 8.10 2.63
N SER A 78 -1.67 8.20 1.87
CA SER A 78 -3.04 8.23 2.40
C SER A 78 -3.40 6.94 3.16
N GLU A 79 -2.85 5.81 2.74
CA GLU A 79 -3.00 4.52 3.42
C GLU A 79 -2.03 4.33 4.60
N GLY A 80 -1.18 5.32 4.91
CA GLY A 80 -0.18 5.23 5.98
C GLY A 80 0.89 4.17 5.72
N LEU A 81 1.13 3.80 4.46
CA LEU A 81 2.06 2.75 4.07
C LEU A 81 3.47 3.29 3.75
N ALA A 82 3.62 4.61 3.59
CA ALA A 82 4.91 5.23 3.32
C ALA A 82 5.90 5.04 4.48
N ASP A 83 7.18 4.84 4.15
CA ASP A 83 8.28 4.95 5.10
C ASP A 83 8.65 6.44 5.24
N GLU A 84 8.37 7.03 6.40
CA GLU A 84 8.60 8.46 6.65
C GLU A 84 10.06 8.88 6.52
N THR A 85 11.01 7.98 6.80
CA THR A 85 12.45 8.26 6.65
C THR A 85 12.88 8.31 5.20
N LEU A 86 12.24 7.52 4.33
CA LEU A 86 12.44 7.62 2.89
C LEU A 86 11.67 8.80 2.30
N LEU A 87 10.45 9.04 2.78
CA LEU A 87 9.61 10.16 2.35
C LEU A 87 10.34 11.50 2.55
N SER A 88 11.04 11.68 3.69
CA SER A 88 11.80 12.90 3.98
C SER A 88 12.97 13.15 3.01
N LYS A 89 13.44 12.12 2.29
CA LYS A 89 14.52 12.22 1.29
C LYS A 89 14.04 12.69 -0.09
N LEU A 90 12.74 12.67 -0.34
CA LEU A 90 12.17 13.22 -1.58
C LEU A 90 12.33 14.73 -1.60
N SER A 91 12.38 15.33 -2.78
CA SER A 91 12.35 16.78 -2.94
C SER A 91 11.05 17.40 -2.41
N ASP A 92 11.14 18.65 -1.94
CA ASP A 92 10.00 19.40 -1.40
C ASP A 92 8.83 19.44 -2.40
N GLU A 93 9.14 19.66 -3.69
CA GLU A 93 8.16 19.65 -4.78
C GLU A 93 7.36 18.33 -4.82
N VAL A 94 8.03 17.18 -4.66
CA VAL A 94 7.34 15.88 -4.68
C VAL A 94 6.55 15.68 -3.38
N ARG A 95 7.11 16.06 -2.22
CA ARG A 95 6.41 15.90 -0.94
C ARG A 95 5.12 16.72 -0.88
N GLU A 96 5.15 17.95 -1.37
CA GLU A 96 3.99 18.85 -1.43
C GLU A 96 2.95 18.34 -2.44
N LYS A 97 3.38 17.99 -3.66
CA LYS A 97 2.49 17.44 -4.69
C LYS A 97 1.82 16.13 -4.30
N THR A 98 2.39 15.40 -3.36
CA THR A 98 1.89 14.09 -2.92
C THR A 98 1.38 14.08 -1.49
N ASP A 99 1.16 15.24 -0.90
CA ASP A 99 0.60 15.34 0.43
C ASP A 99 -0.87 14.88 0.44
N PRO A 100 -1.23 13.84 1.21
CA PRO A 100 -2.62 13.37 1.32
C PRO A 100 -3.62 14.46 1.70
N GLU A 101 -3.23 15.49 2.46
CA GLU A 101 -4.16 16.56 2.85
C GLU A 101 -4.65 17.39 1.64
N ASN A 102 -3.88 17.39 0.55
CA ASN A 102 -4.19 18.12 -0.68
C ASN A 102 -5.02 17.29 -1.68
N HIS A 103 -5.24 16.00 -1.40
CA HIS A 103 -5.90 15.08 -2.33
C HIS A 103 -6.98 14.31 -1.58
N GLY A 104 -8.24 14.41 -2.03
CA GLY A 104 -9.37 13.69 -1.44
C GLY A 104 -9.35 12.18 -1.74
N TRP A 105 -8.28 11.52 -1.31
CA TRP A 105 -8.11 10.08 -1.35
C TRP A 105 -8.90 9.40 -0.22
#